data_AF-A0A536F950-F1
#
_entry.id   AF-A0A536F950-F1
#
_cell.length_a   1.000
_cell.length_b   1.000
_cell.length_c   1.000
_cell.angle_alpha   90.00
_cell.angle_beta   90.00
_cell.angle_gamma   90.00
#
_symmetry.space_group_name_H-M   'P 1'
#
loop_
_entity.id
_entity.type
_entity.pdbx_description
1 polymer ?
#
loop_
_entity_poly.entity_id
_entity_poly.type
_entity_poly.pdbx_seq_one_letter_code
_entity_poly.pdbx_strand_id
1 'polypeptide(L)'
;MIDVWEILEDRLDYASFVPAPVPDIERADLTRRGGGRYTVLKNPHGDHGAGRYLRLESGDLALYELMDGRRTVQEILVLHLERAGVFALERLARLTSAMRANGFFGEEPPPLYEKLRAMTAKRDPLTTASLLLRRLVVWDIAHWSNAEGFVDRVYRSVGWLAFTRIGAAVLLAFSLYGLVQWFEETRVPANQLVTVNGSYVLGLIALTILQVISISVHEAGHALAIRHFGRRVRRLGIAMYYLFPCAYVDSTDMSLASRQKRVVVSLAGPFAGVTVAAACAIVARFIPGTLAGEIAFKA
;
A
#
# COMPACT_ATOMS: atom_id res chain seq x y z
N MET A 1 34.88 -36.01 -2.39
CA MET A 1 34.30 -35.02 -3.33
C MET A 1 32.81 -35.22 -3.23
N ILE A 2 32.07 -34.27 -2.67
CA ILE A 2 30.61 -34.36 -2.68
C ILE A 2 30.19 -34.01 -4.11
N ASP A 3 29.51 -34.93 -4.79
CA ASP A 3 29.10 -34.72 -6.16
C ASP A 3 28.07 -33.58 -6.19
N VAL A 4 28.42 -32.51 -6.89
CA VAL A 4 27.59 -31.32 -7.01
C VAL A 4 26.22 -31.68 -7.59
N TRP A 5 26.18 -32.72 -8.44
CA TRP A 5 24.96 -33.24 -9.04
C TRP A 5 24.05 -33.96 -8.05
N GLU A 6 24.62 -34.72 -7.10
CA GLU A 6 23.86 -35.41 -6.06
C GLU A 6 23.24 -34.42 -5.06
N ILE A 7 23.98 -33.37 -4.69
CA ILE A 7 23.43 -32.25 -3.89
C ILE A 7 22.32 -31.52 -4.68
N LEU A 8 22.51 -31.30 -5.99
CA LEU A 8 21.53 -30.61 -6.82
C LEU A 8 20.27 -31.44 -7.01
N GLU A 9 20.39 -32.76 -7.21
CA GLU A 9 19.27 -33.68 -7.35
C GLU A 9 18.47 -33.77 -6.05
N ASP A 10 19.14 -33.91 -4.91
CA ASP A 10 18.51 -33.88 -3.57
C ASP A 10 17.84 -32.53 -3.26
N ARG A 11 18.43 -31.41 -3.69
CA ARG A 11 17.83 -30.07 -3.55
C ARG A 11 16.72 -29.76 -4.56
N LEU A 12 16.66 -30.46 -5.68
CA LEU A 12 15.67 -30.29 -6.75
C LEU A 12 14.54 -31.30 -6.66
N ASP A 13 14.66 -32.34 -5.82
CA ASP A 13 13.58 -33.28 -5.56
C ASP A 13 12.45 -32.60 -4.79
N TYR A 14 11.50 -32.08 -5.58
CA TYR A 14 10.33 -31.41 -5.07
C TYR A 14 9.44 -32.34 -4.23
N ALA A 15 9.49 -33.66 -4.45
CA ALA A 15 8.64 -34.62 -3.76
C ALA A 15 9.07 -34.86 -2.31
N SER A 16 10.38 -34.85 -2.04
CA SER A 16 10.97 -35.02 -0.72
C SER A 16 11.03 -33.73 0.10
N PHE A 17 10.81 -32.57 -0.52
CA PHE A 17 10.78 -31.28 0.15
C PHE A 17 9.75 -31.26 1.30
N VAL A 18 10.18 -30.80 2.48
CA VAL A 18 9.34 -30.64 3.67
C VAL A 18 9.03 -29.15 3.88
N PRO A 19 7.82 -28.68 3.52
CA PRO A 19 7.43 -27.28 3.70
C PRO A 19 7.24 -26.96 5.19
N ALA A 20 8.13 -26.14 5.75
CA ALA A 20 8.09 -25.66 7.13
C ALA A 20 7.86 -24.14 7.18
N PRO A 21 6.61 -23.67 7.34
CA PRO A 21 6.33 -22.24 7.47
C PRO A 21 7.07 -21.60 8.66
N VAL A 22 7.53 -20.36 8.50
CA VAL A 22 8.21 -19.59 9.56
C VAL A 22 7.28 -19.39 10.77
N PRO A 23 7.78 -19.42 12.01
CA PRO A 23 7.00 -19.05 13.19
C PRO A 23 6.52 -17.59 13.09
N ASP A 24 5.44 -17.23 13.79
CA ASP A 24 4.89 -15.86 13.84
C ASP A 24 4.20 -15.32 12.56
N ILE A 25 3.65 -16.20 11.71
CA ILE A 25 2.79 -15.77 10.60
C ILE A 25 1.45 -15.23 11.14
N GLU A 26 1.16 -13.97 10.81
CA GLU A 26 -0.15 -13.36 11.10
C GLU A 26 -1.17 -13.83 10.06
N ARG A 27 -2.34 -14.32 10.51
CA ARG A 27 -3.42 -14.85 9.67
C ARG A 27 -4.69 -14.02 9.83
N ALA A 28 -5.33 -13.67 8.73
CA ALA A 28 -6.66 -13.05 8.72
C ALA A 28 -7.62 -13.78 7.75
N ASP A 29 -8.68 -14.35 8.29
CA ASP A 29 -9.75 -15.00 7.51
C ASP A 29 -10.81 -13.96 7.12
N LEU A 30 -11.04 -13.81 5.81
CA LEU A 30 -11.86 -12.74 5.23
C LEU A 30 -12.90 -13.30 4.25
N THR A 31 -13.98 -12.53 4.05
CA THR A 31 -15.07 -12.88 3.13
C THR A 31 -15.10 -11.96 1.92
N ARG A 32 -15.23 -12.53 0.73
CA ARG A 32 -15.47 -11.80 -0.53
C ARG A 32 -16.92 -11.29 -0.56
N ARG A 33 -17.18 -10.26 -1.37
CA ARG A 33 -18.55 -9.73 -1.62
C ARG A 33 -19.55 -10.81 -2.06
N GLY A 34 -19.09 -11.83 -2.78
CA GLY A 34 -19.90 -12.97 -3.23
C GLY A 34 -19.91 -14.18 -2.29
N GLY A 35 -19.54 -14.02 -1.02
CA GLY A 35 -19.63 -15.07 0.00
C GLY A 35 -18.41 -16.00 0.14
N GLY A 36 -17.55 -16.10 -0.88
CA GLY A 36 -16.33 -16.93 -0.81
C GLY A 36 -15.35 -16.48 0.29
N ARG A 37 -14.85 -17.42 1.09
CA ARG A 37 -13.83 -17.17 2.12
C ARG A 37 -12.42 -17.22 1.52
N TYR A 38 -11.56 -16.32 1.95
CA TYR A 38 -10.14 -16.33 1.62
C TYR A 38 -9.34 -15.91 2.85
N THR A 39 -8.11 -16.39 2.93
CA THR A 39 -7.22 -16.11 4.06
C THR A 39 -6.04 -15.29 3.56
N VAL A 40 -5.62 -14.30 4.33
CA VAL A 40 -4.39 -13.55 4.06
C VAL A 40 -3.38 -13.94 5.13
N LEU A 41 -2.21 -14.39 4.70
CA LEU A 41 -1.05 -14.65 5.53
C LEU A 41 -0.08 -13.49 5.42
N LYS A 42 0.53 -13.11 6.54
CA LYS A 42 1.61 -12.14 6.59
C LYS A 42 2.82 -12.74 7.30
N ASN A 43 3.94 -12.69 6.60
CA ASN A 43 5.25 -12.93 7.18
C ASN A 43 5.79 -11.58 7.70
N PRO A 44 5.90 -11.35 9.02
CA PRO A 44 6.35 -10.06 9.57
C PRO A 44 7.85 -9.81 9.37
N HIS A 45 8.66 -10.84 9.11
CA HIS A 45 10.11 -10.73 8.95
C HIS A 45 10.53 -10.39 7.52
N GLY A 46 9.66 -10.66 6.53
CA GLY A 46 9.98 -10.41 5.13
C GLY A 46 10.12 -8.92 4.79
N ASP A 47 10.92 -8.62 3.77
CA ASP A 47 11.09 -7.24 3.24
C ASP A 47 11.63 -6.25 4.31
N HIS A 48 12.72 -6.62 4.96
CA HIS A 48 13.37 -5.83 6.02
C HIS A 48 12.43 -5.43 7.17
N GLY A 49 11.47 -6.30 7.53
CA GLY A 49 10.49 -6.05 8.60
C GLY A 49 9.22 -5.30 8.16
N ALA A 50 9.10 -4.91 6.89
CA ALA A 50 7.87 -4.33 6.34
C ALA A 50 6.75 -5.38 6.15
N GLY A 51 7.13 -6.66 6.12
CA GLY A 51 6.25 -7.81 5.99
C GLY A 51 5.85 -8.13 4.55
N ARG A 52 5.73 -9.43 4.25
CA ARG A 52 5.23 -9.93 2.95
C ARG A 52 3.88 -10.63 3.13
N TYR A 53 3.03 -10.53 2.11
CA TYR A 53 1.63 -10.96 2.18
C TYR A 53 1.34 -12.00 1.10
N LEU A 54 0.59 -13.03 1.48
CA LEU A 54 0.11 -14.04 0.55
C LEU A 54 -1.38 -14.27 0.79
N ARG A 55 -2.15 -14.23 -0.29
CA ARG A 55 -3.58 -14.51 -0.26
C ARG A 55 -3.80 -15.97 -0.65
N LEU A 56 -4.51 -16.70 0.20
CA LEU A 56 -4.88 -18.10 -0.01
C LEU A 56 -6.38 -18.22 -0.25
N GLU A 57 -6.75 -18.94 -1.30
CA GLU A 57 -8.12 -19.39 -1.48
C GLU A 57 -8.41 -20.60 -0.58
N SER A 58 -9.68 -20.99 -0.44
CA SER A 58 -10.06 -22.11 0.45
C SER A 58 -9.34 -23.42 0.10
N GLY A 59 -9.08 -23.66 -1.18
CA GLY A 59 -8.32 -24.82 -1.64
C GLY A 59 -6.82 -24.74 -1.31
N ASP A 60 -6.22 -23.56 -1.36
CA ASP A 60 -4.81 -23.36 -0.99
C ASP A 60 -4.63 -23.41 0.53
N LEU A 61 -5.63 -22.95 1.27
CA LEU A 61 -5.64 -23.00 2.73
C LEU A 61 -5.62 -24.46 3.23
N ALA A 62 -6.41 -25.35 2.62
CA ALA A 62 -6.42 -26.76 2.98
C ALA A 62 -5.05 -27.43 2.78
N LEU A 63 -4.30 -27.03 1.75
CA LEU A 63 -2.93 -27.49 1.52
C LEU A 63 -1.96 -26.88 2.53
N TYR A 64 -2.09 -25.59 2.81
CA TYR A 64 -1.28 -24.89 3.81
C TYR A 64 -1.45 -25.48 5.22
N GLU A 65 -2.67 -25.88 5.61
CA GLU A 65 -2.93 -26.51 6.92
C GLU A 65 -2.31 -27.90 7.06
N LEU A 66 -1.90 -28.53 5.95
CA LEU A 66 -1.16 -29.78 5.96
C LEU A 66 0.37 -29.56 6.08
N MET A 67 0.86 -28.34 5.86
CA MET A 67 2.28 -27.96 5.95
C MET A 67 2.68 -27.70 7.40
N ASP A 68 3.10 -28.75 8.10
CA ASP A 68 3.50 -28.70 9.51
C ASP A 68 5.03 -28.77 9.72
N GLY A 69 5.81 -28.73 8.64
CA GLY A 69 7.27 -28.90 8.69
C GLY A 69 7.74 -30.31 9.02
N ARG A 70 6.84 -31.30 9.04
CA ARG A 70 7.18 -32.72 9.23
C ARG A 70 6.84 -33.57 8.02
N ARG A 71 5.80 -33.21 7.29
CA ARG A 71 5.33 -33.96 6.13
C ARG A 71 6.04 -33.55 4.85
N THR A 72 6.33 -34.51 3.99
CA THR A 72 6.85 -34.24 2.64
C THR A 72 5.74 -33.74 1.72
N VAL A 73 6.11 -33.09 0.60
CA VAL A 73 5.16 -32.72 -0.46
C VAL A 73 4.35 -33.92 -0.93
N GLN A 74 4.98 -35.10 -1.07
CA GLN A 74 4.28 -36.33 -1.46
C GLN A 74 3.21 -36.73 -0.44
N GLU A 75 3.54 -36.75 0.85
CA GLU A 75 2.58 -37.08 1.91
C GLU A 75 1.42 -36.09 1.97
N ILE A 76 1.71 -34.80 1.80
CA ILE A 76 0.67 -33.75 1.74
C ILE A 76 -0.29 -34.00 0.58
N LEU A 77 0.23 -34.39 -0.60
CA LEU A 77 -0.60 -34.70 -1.77
C LEU A 77 -1.50 -35.91 -1.54
N VAL A 78 -0.96 -36.98 -0.96
CA VAL A 78 -1.73 -38.20 -0.64
C VAL A 78 -2.82 -37.87 0.38
N LEU A 79 -2.49 -37.16 1.46
CA LEU A 79 -3.47 -36.75 2.48
C LEU A 79 -4.55 -35.82 1.92
N HIS A 80 -4.18 -34.90 1.03
CA HIS A 80 -5.16 -34.03 0.38
C HIS A 80 -6.08 -34.82 -0.56
N LEU A 81 -5.53 -35.78 -1.31
CA LEU A 81 -6.31 -36.67 -2.17
C LEU A 81 -7.31 -37.51 -1.36
N GLU A 82 -6.89 -38.07 -0.23
CA GLU A 82 -7.78 -38.85 0.66
C GLU A 82 -8.91 -38.00 1.26
N ARG A 83 -8.62 -36.75 1.64
CA ARG A 83 -9.61 -35.87 2.30
C ARG A 83 -10.55 -35.17 1.33
N ALA A 84 -10.04 -34.68 0.21
CA ALA A 84 -10.77 -33.84 -0.73
C ALA A 84 -11.17 -34.59 -2.02
N GLY A 85 -10.62 -35.79 -2.27
CA GLY A 85 -10.86 -36.56 -3.49
C GLY A 85 -10.22 -35.96 -4.74
N VAL A 86 -9.37 -34.93 -4.61
CA VAL A 86 -8.78 -34.19 -5.72
C VAL A 86 -7.27 -34.20 -5.62
N PHE A 87 -6.61 -34.57 -6.72
CA PHE A 87 -5.15 -34.51 -6.82
C PHE A 87 -4.69 -33.09 -7.14
N ALA A 88 -3.91 -32.48 -6.25
CA ALA A 88 -3.61 -31.03 -6.28
C ALA A 88 -2.12 -30.69 -6.46
N LEU A 89 -1.37 -31.49 -7.22
CA LEU A 89 0.08 -31.30 -7.45
C LEU A 89 0.42 -29.90 -7.96
N GLU A 90 -0.26 -29.45 -9.02
CA GLU A 90 0.02 -28.16 -9.63
C GLU A 90 -0.31 -26.99 -8.68
N ARG A 91 -1.38 -27.12 -7.89
CA ARG A 91 -1.77 -26.12 -6.90
C ARG A 91 -0.76 -26.06 -5.76
N LEU A 92 -0.32 -27.22 -5.26
CA LEU A 92 0.71 -27.29 -4.23
C LEU A 92 2.04 -26.70 -4.72
N ALA A 93 2.46 -27.02 -5.95
CA ALA A 93 3.66 -26.46 -6.58
C ALA A 93 3.61 -24.93 -6.66
N ARG A 94 2.50 -24.37 -7.16
CA ARG A 94 2.28 -22.91 -7.20
C ARG A 94 2.28 -22.29 -5.81
N LEU A 95 1.61 -22.91 -4.84
CA LEU A 95 1.55 -22.43 -3.47
C LEU A 95 2.94 -22.40 -2.81
N THR A 96 3.68 -23.50 -2.87
CA THR A 96 5.04 -23.57 -2.31
C THR A 96 5.99 -22.59 -2.99
N SER A 97 5.86 -22.40 -4.32
CA SER A 97 6.65 -21.42 -5.06
C SER A 97 6.33 -19.98 -4.60
N ALA A 98 5.04 -19.64 -4.46
CA ALA A 98 4.61 -18.33 -3.98
C ALA A 98 5.03 -18.07 -2.54
N MET A 99 4.96 -19.08 -1.66
CA MET A 99 5.42 -19.00 -0.27
C MET A 99 6.94 -18.80 -0.19
N ARG A 100 7.73 -19.56 -0.95
CA ARG A 100 9.19 -19.39 -1.04
C ARG A 100 9.56 -18.01 -1.57
N ALA A 101 8.92 -17.56 -2.64
CA ALA A 101 9.15 -16.23 -3.22
C ALA A 101 8.83 -15.09 -2.22
N ASN A 102 7.94 -15.33 -1.26
CA ASN A 102 7.59 -14.37 -0.20
C ASN A 102 8.27 -14.67 1.15
N GLY A 103 9.29 -15.54 1.18
CA GLY A 103 10.10 -15.82 2.37
C GLY A 103 9.35 -16.54 3.49
N PHE A 104 8.22 -17.18 3.21
CA PHE A 104 7.44 -17.91 4.22
C PHE A 104 8.11 -19.21 4.72
N PHE A 105 9.24 -19.62 4.14
CA PHE A 105 10.02 -20.79 4.55
C PHE A 105 11.39 -20.43 5.14
N GLY A 106 11.62 -19.15 5.50
CA GLY A 106 12.88 -18.70 6.14
C GLY A 106 14.05 -18.47 5.18
N GLU A 107 14.00 -19.09 3.99
CA GLU A 107 14.88 -18.76 2.89
C GLU A 107 14.34 -17.51 2.17
N GLU A 108 14.93 -16.34 2.45
CA GLU A 108 14.83 -15.24 1.48
C GLU A 108 15.61 -15.69 0.24
N PRO A 109 14.96 -15.88 -0.92
CA PRO A 109 15.69 -16.26 -2.12
C PRO A 109 16.75 -15.17 -2.36
N PRO A 110 18.04 -15.52 -2.45
CA PRO A 110 19.06 -14.53 -2.78
C PRO A 110 18.63 -13.84 -4.08
N PRO A 111 18.89 -12.52 -4.26
CA PRO A 111 18.45 -11.75 -5.43
C PRO A 111 19.15 -12.17 -6.74
N LEU A 112 19.64 -13.41 -6.82
CA LEU A 112 20.30 -14.01 -7.97
C LEU A 112 19.44 -13.89 -9.22
N TYR A 113 18.13 -14.19 -9.14
CA TYR A 113 17.24 -14.05 -10.29
C TYR A 113 17.04 -12.59 -10.73
N GLU A 114 17.00 -11.64 -9.80
CA GLU A 114 16.96 -10.20 -10.12
C GLU A 114 18.27 -9.75 -10.77
N LYS A 115 19.41 -10.18 -10.24
CA LYS A 115 20.74 -9.92 -10.81
C LYS A 115 20.88 -10.53 -12.20
N LEU A 116 20.44 -11.77 -12.40
CA LEU A 116 20.45 -12.44 -13.70
C LEU A 116 19.55 -11.73 -14.70
N ARG A 117 18.31 -11.38 -14.33
CA ARG A 117 17.42 -10.56 -15.19
C ARG A 117 18.03 -9.21 -15.52
N ALA A 118 18.67 -8.53 -14.57
CA ALA A 118 19.34 -7.26 -14.83
C ALA A 118 20.53 -7.41 -15.78
N MET A 119 21.26 -8.54 -15.72
CA MET A 119 22.33 -8.86 -16.66
C MET A 119 21.79 -9.21 -18.06
N THR A 120 20.66 -9.92 -18.16
CA THR A 120 20.05 -10.27 -19.45
C THR A 120 19.34 -9.06 -20.09
N ALA A 121 18.70 -8.20 -19.30
CA ALA A 121 18.02 -7.00 -19.78
C ALA A 121 18.96 -6.00 -20.47
N LYS A 122 20.25 -6.00 -20.11
CA LYS A 122 21.29 -5.19 -20.78
C LYS A 122 21.63 -5.65 -22.19
N ARG A 123 21.20 -6.85 -22.62
CA ARG A 123 21.49 -7.39 -23.96
C ARG A 123 20.53 -6.90 -25.05
N ASP A 124 19.37 -6.38 -24.68
CA ASP A 124 18.35 -5.94 -25.64
C ASP A 124 18.06 -4.43 -25.48
N PRO A 125 18.31 -3.62 -26.54
CA PRO A 125 18.07 -2.17 -26.49
C PRO A 125 16.59 -1.81 -26.27
N LEU A 126 15.65 -2.64 -26.73
CA LEU A 126 14.21 -2.41 -26.54
C LEU A 126 13.81 -2.59 -25.07
N THR A 127 14.37 -3.61 -24.42
CA THR A 127 14.14 -3.88 -23.00
C THR A 127 14.74 -2.76 -22.14
N THR A 128 15.94 -2.28 -22.48
CA THR A 128 16.58 -1.14 -21.80
C THR A 128 15.78 0.16 -21.96
N ALA A 129 15.29 0.45 -23.17
CA ALA A 129 14.44 1.63 -23.42
C ALA A 129 13.13 1.56 -22.63
N SER A 130 12.49 0.39 -22.55
CA SER A 130 11.27 0.20 -21.76
C SER A 130 11.50 0.39 -20.25
N LEU A 131 12.67 0.01 -19.73
CA LEU A 131 13.06 0.20 -18.35
C LEU A 131 13.35 1.68 -18.03
N LEU A 132 13.98 2.40 -18.96
CA LEU A 132 14.17 3.85 -18.84
C LEU A 132 12.85 4.60 -18.88
N LEU A 133 11.94 4.23 -19.78
CA LEU A 133 10.57 4.78 -19.82
C LEU A 133 9.83 4.52 -18.51
N ARG A 134 9.92 3.30 -17.94
CA ARG A 134 9.35 3.02 -16.62
C ARG A 134 9.94 3.90 -15.52
N ARG A 135 11.25 4.16 -15.57
CA ARG A 135 11.95 5.04 -14.62
C ARG A 135 11.56 6.52 -14.78
N LEU A 136 11.13 6.94 -15.97
CA LEU A 136 10.54 8.26 -16.22
C LEU A 136 9.09 8.37 -15.75
N VAL A 137 8.34 7.25 -15.78
CA VAL A 137 6.92 7.21 -15.35
C VAL A 137 6.79 7.13 -13.83
N VAL A 138 7.63 6.33 -13.16
CA VAL A 138 7.68 6.23 -11.69
C VAL A 138 9.12 6.39 -11.24
N TRP A 139 9.42 7.57 -10.68
CA TRP A 139 10.70 7.83 -10.07
C TRP A 139 10.53 7.96 -8.56
N ASP A 140 10.95 6.96 -7.80
CA ASP A 140 10.92 7.04 -6.34
C ASP A 140 12.06 7.95 -5.87
N ILE A 141 11.73 9.13 -5.36
CA ILE A 141 12.70 10.18 -4.98
C ILE A 141 13.21 9.92 -3.57
N ALA A 142 12.28 9.62 -2.67
CA ALA A 142 12.56 9.37 -1.27
C ALA A 142 11.49 8.44 -0.70
N HIS A 143 11.93 7.36 -0.07
CA HIS A 143 11.07 6.50 0.74
C HIS A 143 11.63 6.41 2.16
N TRP A 144 10.75 6.54 3.14
CA TRP A 144 11.06 6.34 4.54
C TRP A 144 10.47 5.00 4.99
N SER A 145 11.36 4.04 5.25
CA SER A 145 11.00 2.70 5.75
C SER A 145 10.57 2.70 7.22
N ASN A 146 10.90 3.75 7.98
CA ASN A 146 10.58 3.86 9.41
C ASN A 146 9.56 4.99 9.70
N ALA A 147 8.62 5.21 8.79
CA ALA A 147 7.62 6.26 8.92
C ALA A 147 6.55 5.96 9.99
N GLU A 148 6.49 4.71 10.48
CA GLU A 148 5.58 4.28 11.55
C GLU A 148 5.70 5.15 12.81
N GLY A 149 6.92 5.46 13.25
CA GLY A 149 7.13 6.26 14.46
C GLY A 149 6.63 7.70 14.32
N PHE A 150 6.76 8.30 13.13
CA PHE A 150 6.24 9.63 12.85
C PHE A 150 4.71 9.62 12.82
N VAL A 151 4.12 8.70 12.07
CA VAL A 151 2.65 8.55 11.97
C VAL A 151 2.04 8.24 13.34
N ASP A 152 2.68 7.38 14.14
CA ASP A 152 2.21 7.06 15.49
C ASP A 152 2.20 8.29 16.40
N ARG A 153 3.24 9.12 16.34
CA ARG A 153 3.30 10.36 17.11
C ARG A 153 2.18 11.32 16.71
N VAL A 154 1.97 11.54 15.40
CA VAL A 154 0.90 12.41 14.90
C VAL A 154 -0.49 11.86 15.27
N TYR A 155 -0.67 10.55 15.15
CA TYR A 155 -1.91 9.88 15.52
C TYR A 155 -2.23 10.04 17.01
N ARG A 156 -1.25 9.82 17.90
CA ARG A 156 -1.43 9.94 19.34
C ARG A 156 -1.64 11.37 19.83
N SER A 157 -1.07 12.37 19.14
CA SER A 157 -1.26 13.77 19.52
C SER A 157 -2.65 14.29 19.11
N VAL A 158 -2.98 14.20 17.81
CA VAL A 158 -4.17 14.87 17.24
C VAL A 158 -5.02 13.91 16.42
N GLY A 159 -4.40 12.95 15.73
CA GLY A 159 -5.12 12.07 14.80
C GLY A 159 -6.23 11.24 15.44
N TRP A 160 -6.08 10.80 16.69
CA TRP A 160 -7.09 9.99 17.38
C TRP A 160 -8.44 10.71 17.54
N LEU A 161 -8.43 12.05 17.67
CA LEU A 161 -9.65 12.86 17.82
C LEU A 161 -10.54 12.73 16.59
N ALA A 162 -9.94 12.70 15.39
CA ALA A 162 -10.66 12.61 14.12
C ALA A 162 -11.45 11.30 13.98
N PHE A 163 -11.04 10.23 14.67
CA PHE A 163 -11.72 8.92 14.62
C PHE A 163 -12.71 8.71 15.77
N THR A 164 -12.88 9.68 16.67
CA THR A 164 -13.98 9.66 17.65
C THR A 164 -15.30 10.03 16.95
N ARG A 165 -16.44 9.52 17.42
CA ARG A 165 -17.76 9.86 16.83
C ARG A 165 -18.03 11.36 16.80
N ILE A 166 -17.65 12.05 17.88
CA ILE A 166 -17.80 13.51 18.02
C ILE A 166 -16.84 14.23 17.08
N GLY A 167 -15.55 13.87 17.08
CA GLY A 167 -14.56 14.50 16.21
C GLY A 167 -14.88 14.30 14.73
N ALA A 168 -15.28 13.09 14.32
CA ALA A 168 -15.73 12.83 12.96
C ALA A 168 -16.96 13.68 12.57
N ALA A 169 -17.94 13.82 13.47
CA ALA A 169 -19.11 14.67 13.22
C ALA A 169 -18.74 16.15 13.11
N VAL A 170 -17.84 16.65 13.97
CA VAL A 170 -17.35 18.03 13.92
C VAL A 170 -16.57 18.29 12.63
N LEU A 171 -15.67 17.39 12.24
CA LEU A 171 -14.91 17.51 10.98
C LEU A 171 -15.83 17.43 9.76
N LEU A 172 -16.88 16.60 9.81
CA LEU A 172 -17.87 16.52 8.74
C LEU A 172 -18.68 17.82 8.63
N ALA A 173 -19.16 18.35 9.76
CA ALA A 173 -19.88 19.62 9.79
C ALA A 173 -18.98 20.78 9.31
N PHE A 174 -17.72 20.80 9.74
CA PHE A 174 -16.72 21.77 9.29
C PHE A 174 -16.46 21.68 7.77
N SER A 175 -16.32 20.46 7.26
CA SER A 175 -16.13 20.19 5.82
C SER A 175 -17.34 20.66 4.99
N LEU A 176 -18.56 20.37 5.46
CA LEU A 176 -19.79 20.81 4.79
C LEU A 176 -19.92 22.34 4.82
N TYR A 177 -19.60 22.96 5.96
CA TYR A 177 -19.61 24.42 6.08
C TYR A 177 -18.62 25.07 5.11
N GLY A 178 -17.37 24.60 5.07
CA GLY A 178 -16.36 25.12 4.14
C GLY A 178 -16.74 24.94 2.67
N LEU A 179 -17.39 23.82 2.31
CA LEU A 179 -17.91 23.61 0.96
C LEU A 179 -18.97 24.67 0.58
N VAL A 180 -19.88 25.01 1.50
CA VAL A 180 -20.85 26.09 1.30
C VAL A 180 -20.13 27.43 1.14
N GLN A 181 -19.11 27.71 1.96
CA GLN A 181 -18.33 28.96 1.85
C GLN A 181 -17.62 29.08 0.50
N TRP A 182 -17.02 27.99 0.02
CA TRP A 182 -16.37 27.96 -1.29
C TRP A 182 -17.37 28.20 -2.43
N PHE A 183 -18.57 27.62 -2.34
CA PHE A 183 -19.61 27.82 -3.36
C PHE A 183 -20.12 29.27 -3.39
N GLU A 184 -20.20 29.96 -2.25
CA GLU A 184 -20.52 31.38 -2.22
C GLU A 184 -19.38 32.24 -2.79
N GLU A 185 -18.12 31.90 -2.50
CA GLU A 185 -16.95 32.65 -2.97
C GLU A 185 -16.75 32.52 -4.50
N THR A 186 -17.06 31.37 -5.08
CA THR A 186 -17.01 31.16 -6.55
C THR A 186 -18.02 32.00 -7.34
N ARG A 187 -19.06 32.52 -6.68
CA ARG A 187 -20.01 33.47 -7.29
C ARG A 187 -19.44 34.89 -7.40
N VAL A 188 -18.33 35.18 -6.71
CA VAL A 188 -17.67 36.48 -6.75
C VAL A 188 -16.68 36.52 -7.94
N PRO A 189 -16.88 37.40 -8.94
CA PRO A 189 -16.07 37.42 -10.17
C PRO A 189 -14.60 37.86 -9.97
N ALA A 190 -14.22 38.25 -8.75
CA ALA A 190 -12.90 38.80 -8.45
C ALA A 190 -11.78 37.73 -8.40
N ASN A 191 -12.13 36.47 -8.17
CA ASN A 191 -11.14 35.42 -7.90
C ASN A 191 -10.83 34.61 -9.17
N GLN A 192 -9.75 34.96 -9.86
CA GLN A 192 -9.25 34.15 -10.97
C GLN A 192 -8.59 32.86 -10.45
N LEU A 193 -8.98 31.71 -11.01
CA LEU A 193 -8.54 30.38 -10.58
C LEU A 193 -7.05 30.11 -10.87
N VAL A 194 -6.51 30.68 -11.95
CA VAL A 194 -5.19 30.28 -12.49
C VAL A 194 -4.11 31.32 -12.30
N THR A 195 -4.46 32.61 -12.20
CA THR A 195 -3.48 33.69 -12.05
C THR A 195 -3.26 34.02 -10.58
N VAL A 196 -2.01 34.36 -10.24
CA VAL A 196 -1.66 34.98 -8.96
C VAL A 196 -0.98 36.29 -9.31
N ASN A 197 -1.56 37.42 -8.87
CA ASN A 197 -1.05 38.76 -9.16
C ASN A 197 -0.78 39.01 -10.66
N GLY A 198 -1.67 38.52 -11.54
CA GLY A 198 -1.57 38.69 -13.00
C GLY A 198 -0.56 37.79 -13.73
N SER A 199 0.21 36.94 -13.01
CA SER A 199 1.19 36.03 -13.62
C SER A 199 0.70 34.58 -13.67
N TYR A 200 0.69 34.00 -14.87
CA TYR A 200 0.38 32.58 -15.09
C TYR A 200 1.48 31.66 -14.56
N VAL A 201 2.75 32.09 -14.59
CA VAL A 201 3.87 31.27 -14.12
C VAL A 201 3.83 31.13 -12.60
N LEU A 202 3.59 32.23 -11.89
CA LEU A 202 3.43 32.20 -10.43
C LEU A 202 2.21 31.38 -10.01
N GLY A 203 1.11 31.50 -10.76
CA GLY A 203 -0.08 30.67 -10.56
C GLY A 203 0.20 29.18 -10.73
N LEU A 204 0.89 28.80 -11.80
CA LEU A 204 1.25 27.39 -12.05
C LEU A 204 2.16 26.82 -10.95
N ILE A 205 3.16 27.59 -10.51
CA ILE A 205 4.05 27.19 -9.40
C ILE A 205 3.23 27.02 -8.11
N ALA A 206 2.37 27.99 -7.78
CA ALA A 206 1.53 27.93 -6.60
C ALA A 206 0.59 26.71 -6.62
N LEU A 207 -0.08 26.46 -7.74
CA LEU A 207 -0.95 25.29 -7.93
C LEU A 207 -0.18 23.98 -7.82
N THR A 208 1.04 23.92 -8.35
CA THR A 208 1.89 22.72 -8.25
C THR A 208 2.29 22.44 -6.80
N ILE A 209 2.71 23.48 -6.06
CA ILE A 209 3.04 23.35 -4.62
C ILE A 209 1.80 22.91 -3.84
N LEU A 210 0.66 23.51 -4.12
CA LEU A 210 -0.59 23.23 -3.45
C LEU A 210 -1.10 21.82 -3.72
N GLN A 211 -0.94 21.34 -4.96
CA GLN A 211 -1.19 19.96 -5.34
C GLN A 211 -0.32 18.99 -4.53
N VAL A 212 0.97 19.27 -4.34
CA VAL A 212 1.87 18.44 -3.52
C VAL A 212 1.44 18.42 -2.06
N ILE A 213 1.05 19.58 -1.51
CA ILE A 213 0.54 19.66 -0.14
C ILE A 213 -0.77 18.87 -0.01
N SER A 214 -1.69 19.05 -0.95
CA SER A 214 -3.00 18.39 -0.96
C SER A 214 -2.86 16.86 -1.03
N ILE A 215 -2.03 16.34 -1.93
CA ILE A 215 -1.77 14.90 -1.99
C ILE A 215 -1.03 14.39 -0.73
N SER A 216 -0.13 15.19 -0.16
CA SER A 216 0.54 14.82 1.11
C SER A 216 -0.47 14.69 2.26
N VAL A 217 -1.44 15.60 2.34
CA VAL A 217 -2.54 15.53 3.32
C VAL A 217 -3.45 14.32 3.05
N HIS A 218 -3.75 14.04 1.79
CA HIS A 218 -4.53 12.87 1.38
C HIS A 218 -3.89 11.57 1.87
N GLU A 219 -2.61 11.38 1.58
CA GLU A 219 -1.85 10.21 2.01
C GLU A 219 -1.67 10.16 3.54
N ALA A 220 -1.53 11.32 4.20
CA ALA A 220 -1.53 11.39 5.66
C ALA A 220 -2.87 10.94 6.25
N GLY A 221 -4.00 11.28 5.63
CA GLY A 221 -5.33 10.80 6.01
C GLY A 221 -5.43 9.26 5.96
N HIS A 222 -4.94 8.66 4.88
CA HIS A 222 -4.80 7.21 4.78
C HIS A 222 -3.90 6.62 5.86
N ALA A 223 -2.71 7.19 6.09
CA ALA A 223 -1.75 6.73 7.09
C ALA A 223 -2.34 6.74 8.51
N LEU A 224 -3.04 7.83 8.89
CA LEU A 224 -3.71 7.94 10.18
C LEU A 224 -4.83 6.91 10.34
N ALA A 225 -5.61 6.65 9.28
CA ALA A 225 -6.68 5.66 9.33
C ALA A 225 -6.15 4.21 9.41
N ILE A 226 -5.05 3.91 8.73
CA ILE A 226 -4.32 2.63 8.87
C ILE A 226 -3.90 2.45 10.32
N ARG A 227 -3.29 3.48 10.91
CA ARG A 227 -2.84 3.45 12.31
C ARG A 227 -4.00 3.31 13.29
N HIS A 228 -5.13 3.98 13.05
CA HIS A 228 -6.34 3.86 13.86
C HIS A 228 -6.83 2.41 13.98
N PHE A 229 -6.76 1.64 12.89
CA PHE A 229 -7.16 0.23 12.89
C PHE A 229 -6.09 -0.73 13.43
N GLY A 230 -4.99 -0.20 13.99
CA GLY A 230 -3.88 -0.99 14.53
C GLY A 230 -3.01 -1.62 13.45
N ARG A 231 -3.12 -1.17 12.20
CA ARG A 231 -2.32 -1.65 11.07
C ARG A 231 -1.08 -0.77 10.88
N ARG A 232 -0.08 -1.33 10.18
CA ARG A 232 1.24 -0.72 9.96
C ARG A 232 1.30 0.03 8.64
N VAL A 233 1.98 1.16 8.67
CA VAL A 233 2.31 1.94 7.47
C VAL A 233 3.72 1.56 7.06
N ARG A 234 3.83 0.66 6.07
CA ARG A 234 5.11 0.02 5.72
C ARG A 234 6.12 1.01 5.16
N ARG A 235 5.66 1.89 4.28
CA ARG A 235 6.47 2.86 3.56
C ARG A 235 5.65 4.12 3.36
N LEU A 236 6.29 5.26 3.57
CA LEU A 236 5.81 6.56 3.12
C LEU A 236 6.88 7.14 2.21
N GLY A 237 6.50 7.70 1.08
CA GLY A 237 7.47 8.24 0.14
C GLY A 237 6.90 9.33 -0.75
N ILE A 238 7.80 9.93 -1.51
CA ILE A 238 7.48 10.87 -2.58
C ILE A 238 8.01 10.26 -3.87
N ALA A 239 7.12 10.03 -4.81
CA ALA A 239 7.43 9.55 -6.13
C ALA A 239 7.05 10.61 -7.18
N MET A 240 7.77 10.64 -8.29
CA MET A 240 7.40 11.41 -9.46
C MET A 240 6.53 10.53 -10.36
N TYR A 241 5.29 10.94 -10.60
CA TYR A 241 4.39 10.28 -11.53
C TYR A 241 4.18 11.20 -12.74
N TYR A 242 4.66 10.80 -13.92
CA TYR A 242 4.64 11.63 -15.15
C TYR A 242 5.17 13.07 -14.95
N LEU A 243 6.32 13.21 -14.26
CA LEU A 243 6.92 14.51 -13.89
C LEU A 243 6.14 15.33 -12.85
N PHE A 244 5.07 14.79 -12.26
CA PHE A 244 4.39 15.41 -11.12
C PHE A 244 4.76 14.74 -9.79
N PRO A 245 5.23 15.51 -8.79
CA PRO A 245 5.52 14.98 -7.47
C PRO A 245 4.24 14.52 -6.77
N CYS A 246 4.26 13.30 -6.26
CA CYS A 246 3.14 12.63 -5.62
C CYS A 246 3.63 11.95 -4.33
N ALA A 247 2.96 12.23 -3.22
CA ALA A 247 3.17 11.45 -2.00
C ALA A 247 2.48 10.08 -2.15
N TYR A 248 2.99 9.05 -1.50
CA TYR A 248 2.32 7.75 -1.41
C TYR A 248 2.48 7.11 -0.04
N VAL A 249 1.45 6.39 0.39
CA VAL A 249 1.46 5.50 1.56
C VAL A 249 1.26 4.04 1.17
N ASP A 250 2.16 3.17 1.61
CA ASP A 250 1.98 1.73 1.45
C ASP A 250 0.96 1.21 2.46
N SER A 251 -0.24 0.92 1.95
CA SER A 251 -1.39 0.39 2.69
C SER A 251 -1.52 -1.14 2.61
N THR A 252 -0.50 -1.87 2.15
CA THR A 252 -0.57 -3.33 1.93
C THR A 252 -0.98 -4.10 3.20
N ASP A 253 -0.62 -3.62 4.40
CA ASP A 253 -1.02 -4.23 5.68
C ASP A 253 -2.55 -4.22 5.91
N MET A 254 -3.28 -3.30 5.25
CA MET A 254 -4.75 -3.29 5.26
C MET A 254 -5.37 -4.50 4.53
N SER A 255 -4.59 -5.30 3.81
CA SER A 255 -5.05 -6.57 3.24
C SER A 255 -5.53 -7.55 4.31
N LEU A 256 -4.99 -7.45 5.54
CA LEU A 256 -5.42 -8.21 6.72
C LEU A 256 -6.66 -7.63 7.42
N ALA A 257 -7.17 -6.49 6.95
CA ALA A 257 -8.31 -5.84 7.57
C ALA A 257 -9.64 -6.22 6.91
N SER A 258 -10.71 -6.18 7.72
CA SER A 258 -12.08 -6.38 7.23
C SER A 258 -12.46 -5.33 6.19
N ARG A 259 -13.42 -5.67 5.33
CA ARG A 259 -13.87 -4.78 4.25
C ARG A 259 -14.30 -3.40 4.74
N GLN A 260 -15.01 -3.34 5.87
CA GLN A 260 -15.48 -2.07 6.45
C GLN A 260 -14.30 -1.17 6.84
N LYS A 261 -13.27 -1.73 7.48
CA LYS A 261 -12.06 -0.99 7.86
C LYS A 261 -11.34 -0.45 6.62
N ARG A 262 -11.23 -1.26 5.55
CA ARG A 262 -10.62 -0.81 4.28
C ARG A 262 -11.41 0.34 3.64
N VAL A 263 -12.75 0.30 3.68
CA VAL A 263 -13.58 1.40 3.16
C VAL A 263 -13.32 2.70 3.93
N VAL A 264 -13.24 2.64 5.27
CA VAL A 264 -12.92 3.82 6.08
C VAL A 264 -11.55 4.37 5.74
N VAL A 265 -10.52 3.51 5.60
CA VAL A 265 -9.19 3.96 5.15
C VAL A 265 -9.27 4.60 3.77
N SER A 266 -9.95 3.99 2.79
CA SER A 266 -10.12 4.56 1.45
C SER A 266 -10.82 5.91 1.44
N LEU A 267 -11.73 6.17 2.39
CA LEU A 267 -12.42 7.46 2.51
C LEU A 267 -11.62 8.50 3.30
N ALA A 268 -10.69 8.07 4.16
CA ALA A 268 -9.93 8.98 5.02
C ALA A 268 -9.05 9.96 4.26
N GLY A 269 -8.43 9.55 3.15
CA GLY A 269 -7.62 10.43 2.30
C GLY A 269 -8.44 11.55 1.66
N PRO A 270 -9.51 11.24 0.90
CA PRO A 270 -10.42 12.25 0.37
C PRO A 270 -11.00 13.16 1.45
N PHE A 271 -11.40 12.60 2.59
CA PHE A 271 -11.97 13.37 3.69
C PHE A 271 -10.97 14.36 4.31
N ALA A 272 -9.70 13.95 4.48
CA ALA A 272 -8.64 14.84 4.93
C ALA A 272 -8.42 16.00 3.95
N GLY A 273 -8.44 15.72 2.63
CA GLY A 273 -8.37 16.74 1.59
C GLY A 273 -9.52 17.75 1.67
N VAL A 274 -10.76 17.27 1.77
CA VAL A 274 -11.95 18.15 1.90
C VAL A 274 -11.89 18.99 3.18
N THR A 275 -11.41 18.42 4.29
CA THR A 275 -11.27 19.15 5.56
C THR A 275 -10.27 20.32 5.42
N VAL A 276 -9.14 20.12 4.73
CA VAL A 276 -8.18 21.18 4.48
C VAL A 276 -8.73 22.21 3.50
N ALA A 277 -9.38 21.78 2.41
CA ALA A 277 -10.04 22.67 1.48
C ALA A 277 -11.09 23.55 2.18
N ALA A 278 -11.85 22.98 3.12
CA ALA A 278 -12.81 23.72 3.94
C ALA A 278 -12.13 24.80 4.80
N ALA A 279 -10.99 24.50 5.42
CA ALA A 279 -10.21 25.49 6.16
C ALA A 279 -9.70 26.62 5.24
N CYS A 280 -9.19 26.26 4.06
CA CYS A 280 -8.72 27.22 3.07
C CYS A 280 -9.83 28.12 2.54
N ALA A 281 -11.01 27.57 2.24
CA ALA A 281 -12.19 28.35 1.83
C ALA A 281 -12.62 29.37 2.91
N ILE A 282 -12.57 28.98 4.18
CA ILE A 282 -12.88 29.88 5.30
C ILE A 282 -11.84 31.00 5.39
N VAL A 283 -10.54 30.67 5.30
CA VAL A 283 -9.45 31.67 5.31
C VAL A 283 -9.59 32.66 4.15
N ALA A 284 -9.90 32.17 2.94
CA ALA A 284 -10.12 33.01 1.76
C ALA A 284 -11.22 34.04 2.00
N ARG A 285 -12.32 33.63 2.64
CA ARG A 285 -13.44 34.52 2.98
C ARG A 285 -13.09 35.58 4.02
N PHE A 286 -12.27 35.26 5.02
CA PHE A 286 -11.93 36.20 6.09
C PHE A 286 -10.85 37.20 5.70
N ILE A 287 -10.01 36.89 4.72
CA ILE A 287 -8.90 37.75 4.28
C ILE A 287 -8.95 38.01 2.76
N PRO A 288 -10.07 38.56 2.25
CA PRO A 288 -10.24 38.80 0.82
C PRO A 288 -9.24 39.84 0.32
N GLY A 289 -8.74 39.67 -0.92
CA GLY A 289 -7.82 40.60 -1.57
C GLY A 289 -6.36 40.55 -1.10
N THR A 290 -6.00 39.59 -0.23
CA THR A 290 -4.60 39.31 0.09
C THR A 290 -4.07 38.13 -0.72
N LEU A 291 -2.75 38.08 -0.94
CA LEU A 291 -2.10 36.94 -1.58
C LEU A 291 -2.41 35.60 -0.86
N ALA A 292 -2.51 35.63 0.47
CA ALA A 292 -2.87 34.46 1.27
C ALA A 292 -4.31 34.00 1.01
N GLY A 293 -5.27 34.94 0.92
CA GLY A 293 -6.65 34.63 0.57
C GLY A 293 -6.79 34.09 -0.85
N GLU A 294 -6.07 34.66 -1.82
CA GLU A 294 -6.06 34.19 -3.21
C GLU A 294 -5.46 32.78 -3.36
N ILE A 295 -4.42 32.44 -2.60
CA ILE A 295 -3.82 31.10 -2.58
C ILE A 295 -4.75 30.11 -1.88
N ALA A 296 -5.38 30.52 -0.78
CA ALA A 296 -6.31 29.68 -0.03
C ALA A 296 -7.57 29.36 -0.85
N PHE A 297 -8.08 30.29 -1.67
CA PHE A 297 -9.20 30.00 -2.58
C PHE A 297 -8.86 28.94 -3.64
N LYS A 298 -7.58 28.83 -4.03
CA LYS A 298 -7.09 27.88 -5.05
C LYS A 298 -6.84 26.47 -4.49
N ALA A 299 -6.87 26.30 -3.16
CA ALA A 299 -6.58 25.06 -2.44
C ALA A 299 -7.78 24.12 -2.36
#